data_AF-A0A2V5S8Z1-F1
#
_entry.id   AF-A0A2V5S8Z1-F1
#
_cell.length_a   1.000
_cell.length_b   1.000
_cell.length_c   1.000
_cell.angle_alpha   90.00
_cell.angle_beta   90.00
_cell.angle_gamma   90.00
#
_symmetry.space_group_name_H-M   'P 1'
#
loop_
_entity.id
_entity.type
_entity.pdbx_description
1 polymer ?
#
loop_
_entity_poly.entity_id
_entity_poly.type
_entity_poly.pdbx_seq_one_letter_code
_entity_poly.pdbx_strand_id
1 'polypeptide(L)' 'GVGGVFPPGLLLGMVKSFRVRELDGQAQLNPAVDLSKLEDVFVVTGRK' A
#
# COMPACT_ATOMS: atom_id res chain seq x y z
N GLY A 1 9.56 1.51 -0.69
CA GLY A 1 10.33 0.32 -0.35
C GLY A 1 11.23 -0.07 -1.51
N VAL A 2 11.42 -1.37 -1.71
CA VAL A 2 12.42 -1.96 -2.61
C VAL A 2 12.31 -1.54 -4.08
N GLY A 3 11.13 -1.10 -4.54
CA GLY A 3 10.91 -0.63 -5.92
C GLY A 3 11.37 0.81 -6.21
N GLY A 4 11.97 1.52 -5.25
CA GLY A 4 12.54 2.86 -5.47
C GLY A 4 11.54 4.04 -5.57
N VAL A 5 10.23 3.78 -5.56
CA VAL A 5 9.20 4.83 -5.71
C VAL A 5 8.80 5.44 -4.37
N PHE A 6 8.34 4.62 -3.43
CA PHE A 6 7.90 5.07 -2.10
C PHE A 6 9.01 4.85 -1.04
N PRO A 7 8.99 5.53 0.12
CA PRO A 7 9.79 5.12 1.28
C PRO A 7 9.31 3.76 1.84
N PRO A 8 10.12 3.06 2.64
CA PRO A 8 9.66 1.91 3.41
C PRO A 8 8.73 2.36 4.57
N GLY A 9 7.84 1.48 5.02
CA GLY A 9 7.01 1.71 6.21
C GLY A 9 5.74 2.56 5.98
N LEU A 10 5.44 2.97 4.75
CA LEU A 10 4.17 3.65 4.45
C LEU A 10 3.00 2.66 4.64
N LEU A 11 2.07 2.99 5.53
CA LEU A 11 0.91 2.16 5.81
C LEU A 11 -0.04 2.14 4.60
N LEU A 12 -0.32 0.94 4.08
CA LEU A 12 -1.22 0.77 2.94
C LEU A 12 -2.65 0.41 3.36
N GLY A 13 -2.78 -0.42 4.39
CA GLY A 13 -4.06 -1.02 4.75
C GLY A 13 -3.92 -2.30 5.57
N MET A 14 -5.06 -2.98 5.76
CA MET A 14 -5.13 -4.27 6.44
C MET A 14 -5.63 -5.35 5.49
N VAL A 15 -5.18 -6.59 5.69
CA VAL A 15 -5.62 -7.73 4.88
C VAL A 15 -7.10 -8.01 5.14
N LYS A 16 -7.90 -7.96 4.07
CA LYS A 16 -9.32 -8.36 4.06
C LYS A 16 -9.45 -9.85 3.76
N SER A 17 -8.69 -10.34 2.79
CA SER A 17 -8.71 -11.74 2.38
C SER A 17 -7.35 -12.13 1.80
N PHE A 18 -7.06 -13.42 1.86
CA PHE A 18 -5.84 -13.98 1.31
C PHE A 18 -6.15 -15.28 0.58
N ARG A 19 -5.56 -15.47 -0.60
CA ARG A 19 -5.68 -16.67 -1.41
C ARG A 19 -4.29 -17.22 -1.70
N VAL A 20 -4.06 -18.47 -1.29
CA VAL A 20 -2.86 -19.22 -1.68
C VAL A 20 -3.01 -19.72 -3.12
N ARG A 21 -1.93 -19.65 -3.89
CA ARG A 21 -1.79 -20.24 -5.22
C ARG A 21 -0.57 -21.16 -5.21
N GLU A 22 -0.34 -21.88 -6.29
CA GLU A 22 0.72 -22.90 -6.36
C GLU A 22 2.12 -22.33 -6.12
N LEU A 23 2.39 -21.10 -6.58
CA LEU A 23 3.72 -20.47 -6.52
C LEU A 23 3.80 -19.26 -5.60
N ASP A 24 2.67 -18.74 -5.13
CA ASP A 24 2.60 -17.50 -4.35
C ASP A 24 1.28 -17.38 -3.57
N GLY A 25 1.00 -16.19 -3.06
CA GLY A 25 -0.32 -15.85 -2.53
C GLY A 25 -0.71 -14.43 -2.89
N GLN A 26 -2.01 -14.19 -2.92
CA GLN A 26 -2.59 -12.88 -3.22
C GLN A 26 -3.43 -12.40 -2.04
N ALA A 27 -3.15 -11.19 -1.56
CA ALA A 27 -3.96 -10.52 -0.55
C ALA A 27 -4.83 -9.42 -1.17
N GLN A 28 -6.08 -9.34 -0.75
CA GLN A 28 -6.90 -8.15 -0.94
C GLN A 28 -6.81 -7.29 0.33
N LEU A 29 -6.52 -6.01 0.19
CA LEU A 29 -6.40 -5.08 1.31
C LEU A 29 -7.63 -4.18 1.40
N ASN A 30 -8.05 -3.88 2.63
CA ASN A 30 -8.83 -2.69 2.92
C ASN A 30 -7.84 -1.51 3.06
N PRO A 31 -7.98 -0.44 2.26
CA PRO A 31 -7.11 0.73 2.36
C PRO A 31 -7.12 1.34 3.76
N ALA A 32 -5.97 1.82 4.23
CA ALA A 32 -5.89 2.54 5.49
C ALA A 32 -6.50 3.95 5.44
N VAL A 33 -6.73 4.47 4.23
CA VAL A 33 -7.23 5.83 3.98
C VAL A 33 -8.55 5.76 3.21
N ASP A 34 -9.51 6.57 3.63
CA ASP A 34 -10.73 6.84 2.87
C ASP A 34 -10.44 7.93 1.83
N LEU A 35 -10.28 7.51 0.57
CA LEU A 35 -9.96 8.41 -0.54
C LEU A 35 -11.10 9.38 -0.90
N SER A 36 -12.31 9.20 -0.35
CA SER A 36 -13.43 10.12 -0.58
C SER A 36 -13.40 11.35 0.32
N LYS A 37 -12.55 11.36 1.35
CA LYS A 37 -12.46 12.43 2.37
C LYS A 37 -11.05 13.02 2.46
N LEU A 38 -10.36 13.12 1.32
CA LEU A 38 -9.03 13.70 1.28
C LEU A 38 -9.09 15.21 1.55
N GLU A 39 -8.27 15.66 2.49
CA GLU A 39 -8.07 17.07 2.81
C GLU A 39 -6.62 17.45 2.49
N ASP A 40 -5.67 16.86 3.22
CA ASP A 40 -4.24 17.08 3.02
C ASP A 40 -3.57 15.92 2.27
N VAL A 41 -2.80 16.25 1.23
CA VAL A 41 -2.07 15.27 0.41
C VAL A 41 -0.61 15.69 0.30
N PHE A 42 0.28 14.72 0.54
CA PHE A 42 1.73 14.92 0.46
C PHE A 42 2.30 14.18 -0.74
N VAL A 43 3.07 14.90 -1.56
CA VAL A 43 3.86 14.28 -2.62
C VAL A 43 5.17 13.79 -2.03
N VAL A 44 5.35 12.47 -2.01
CA VAL A 44 6.60 11.86 -1.57
C VAL A 44 7.49 11.67 -2.78
N THR A 45 8.58 12.43 -2.85
CA THR A 45 9.61 12.26 -3.88
C THR A 45 10.67 11.28 -3.39
N GLY A 46 11.03 10.31 -4.24
CA GLY A 46 12.13 9.38 -3.95
C GLY A 46 13.46 10.13 -3.77
N ARG A 47 14.39 9.54 -3.01
CA ARG A 47 15.77 10.03 -2.98
C ARG A 47 16.38 9.79 -4.37
N LYS A 48 16.98 10.84 -4.97
CA LYS A 48 17.85 10.71 -6.15
C LYS A 48 19.06 9.85 -5.82
#